data_AF-A0A383EBF5-F1
#
_entry.id   AF-A0A383EBF5-F1
#
_cell.length_a   1.000
_cell.length_b   1.000
_cell.length_c   1.000
_cell.angle_alpha   90.00
_cell.angle_beta   90.00
_cell.angle_gamma   90.00
#
_symmetry.space_group_name_H-M   'P 1'
#
loop_
_entity.id
_entity.type
_entity.pdbx_description
1 polymer ?
#
loop_
_entity_poly.entity_id
_entity_poly.type
_entity_poly.pdbx_seq_one_letter_code
_entity_poly.pdbx_strand_id
1 'polypeptide(L)' 'MEIELTLENLKVIKLWHFLAMKDREATLGDTQTVTKINAFTIAKREQEEKRKRFFKNRGGCQ' A
#
# COMPACT_ATOMS: atom_id res chain seq x y z
N MET A 1 -16.68 -11.01 2.56
CA MET A 1 -15.95 -10.11 3.48
C MET A 1 -14.80 -9.51 2.69
N GLU A 2 -14.89 -8.23 2.33
CA GLU A 2 -13.77 -7.53 1.69
C GLU A 2 -12.89 -6.92 2.78
N ILE A 3 -11.59 -7.22 2.76
CA ILE A 3 -10.63 -6.63 3.69
C ILE A 3 -10.08 -5.37 3.02
N GLU A 4 -10.40 -4.20 3.56
CA GLU A 4 -9.78 -2.96 3.09
C GLU A 4 -8.36 -2.83 3.66
N LEU A 5 -7.36 -2.78 2.77
CA LEU A 5 -5.98 -2.53 3.13
C LEU A 5 -5.71 -1.03 3.21
N THR A 6 -5.44 -0.53 4.42
CA THR A 6 -4.92 0.82 4.64
C THR A 6 -3.44 0.90 4.27
N LEU A 7 -2.90 2.11 4.13
CA LEU A 7 -1.45 2.31 3.95
C LEU A 7 -0.62 1.76 5.12
N GLU A 8 -1.16 1.84 6.33
CA GLU A 8 -0.52 1.27 7.52
C GLU A 8 -0.49 -0.26 7.46
N ASN A 9 -1.62 -0.89 7.09
CA ASN A 9 -1.70 -2.34 6.92
C ASN A 9 -0.65 -2.83 5.91
N LEU A 10 -0.49 -2.12 4.77
CA LEU A 10 0.48 -2.47 3.75
C LEU A 10 1.94 -2.33 4.23
N LYS A 11 2.25 -1.30 5.01
CA LYS A 11 3.58 -1.14 5.64
C LYS A 11 3.86 -2.28 6.63
N VAL A 12 2.89 -2.62 7.46
CA VAL A 12 3.00 -3.69 8.45
C VAL A 12 3.21 -5.04 7.75
N ILE A 13 2.43 -5.37 6.72
CA ILE A 13 2.60 -6.60 5.93
C ILE A 13 4.00 -6.66 5.31
N LYS A 14 4.50 -5.54 4.75
CA LYS A 14 5.85 -5.47 4.18
C LYS A 14 6.93 -5.73 5.24
N LEU A 15 6.77 -5.14 6.43
CA LEU A 15 7.70 -5.34 7.54
C LEU A 15 7.71 -6.79 8.01
N TRP A 16 6.53 -7.41 8.18
CA TRP A 16 6.43 -8.82 8.56
C TRP A 16 7.06 -9.74 7.53
N HIS A 17 6.83 -9.49 6.23
CA HIS A 17 7.47 -10.26 5.16
C HIS A 17 9.00 -10.13 5.23
N PHE A 18 9.52 -8.92 5.39
CA PHE A 18 10.96 -8.70 5.56
C PHE A 18 11.53 -9.44 6.77
N LEU A 19 10.88 -9.34 7.93
CA LEU A 19 11.33 -10.01 9.16
C LEU A 19 11.28 -11.53 9.04
N ALA A 20 10.24 -12.08 8.42
CA ALA A 20 10.10 -13.52 8.21
C ALA A 20 11.16 -14.09 7.24
N MET A 21 11.66 -13.26 6.33
CA MET A 21 12.63 -13.64 5.30
C MET A 21 14.06 -13.21 5.61
N LYS A 22 14.30 -12.51 6.73
CA LYS A 22 15.59 -11.86 7.04
C LYS A 22 16.80 -12.79 6.96
N ASP A 23 16.64 -14.04 7.36
CA ASP A 23 17.74 -15.03 7.44
C ASP A 23 17.65 -16.08 6.31
N ARG A 24 16.89 -15.79 5.24
CA ARG A 24 16.67 -16.69 4.09
C ARG A 24 17.06 -16.01 2.79
N GLU A 25 17.46 -16.81 1.80
CA GLU A 25 17.62 -16.30 0.43
C GLU A 25 16.25 -15.91 -0.14
N ALA A 26 16.20 -14.74 -0.77
CA ALA A 26 14.98 -14.24 -1.39
C ALA A 26 14.62 -15.10 -2.61
N THR A 27 13.39 -15.62 -2.63
CA THR A 27 12.87 -16.36 -3.78
C THR A 27 12.23 -15.43 -4.79
N LEU A 28 11.95 -15.95 -6.00
CA LEU A 28 11.12 -15.25 -6.97
C LEU A 28 9.72 -14.92 -6.41
N GLY A 29 9.16 -15.82 -5.59
CA GLY A 29 7.86 -15.61 -4.93
C GLY A 29 7.88 -14.45 -3.93
N ASP A 30 9.00 -14.25 -3.23
CA ASP A 30 9.19 -13.12 -2.32
C ASP A 30 9.24 -11.80 -3.08
N THR A 31 9.97 -11.79 -4.19
CA THR A 31 10.08 -10.61 -5.06
C THR A 31 8.70 -10.22 -5.60
N GLN A 32 7.91 -11.21 -6.04
CA GLN A 32 6.54 -10.98 -6.51
C GLN A 32 5.63 -10.48 -5.37
N THR A 33 5.76 -11.02 -4.16
CA THR A 33 5.00 -10.59 -2.98
C THR A 33 5.28 -9.13 -2.66
N VAL A 34 6.56 -8.74 -2.53
CA VAL A 34 6.96 -7.36 -2.26
C VAL A 34 6.51 -6.42 -3.37
N THR A 35 6.60 -6.85 -4.63
CA THR A 35 6.12 -6.07 -5.78
C THR A 35 4.62 -5.79 -5.69
N LYS A 36 3.80 -6.80 -5.37
CA LYS A 36 2.36 -6.63 -5.17
C LYS A 36 2.06 -5.67 -4.02
N ILE A 37 2.74 -5.80 -2.88
CA ILE A 37 2.57 -4.89 -1.73
C ILE A 37 2.89 -3.44 -2.12
N ASN A 38 3.97 -3.23 -2.88
CA ASN A 38 4.33 -1.90 -3.37
C ASN A 38 3.27 -1.35 -4.33
N ALA A 39 2.76 -2.17 -5.26
CA ALA A 39 1.70 -1.78 -6.19
C ALA A 39 0.42 -1.35 -5.44
N PHE A 40 -0.01 -2.12 -4.43
CA PHE A 40 -1.14 -1.74 -3.60
C PHE A 40 -0.89 -0.45 -2.82
N THR A 41 0.34 -0.24 -2.32
CA THR A 41 0.71 0.99 -1.60
C THR A 41 0.60 2.21 -2.50
N ILE A 42 1.07 2.10 -3.75
CA ILE A 42 0.96 3.16 -4.76
C ILE A 42 -0.50 3.43 -5.07
N ALA A 43 -1.28 2.39 -5.39
CA ALA A 43 -2.69 2.53 -5.74
C ALA A 43 -3.51 3.19 -4.61
N LYS A 44 -3.26 2.82 -3.35
CA LYS A 44 -3.92 3.44 -2.19
C LYS A 44 -3.51 4.90 -1.99
N ARG A 45 -2.22 5.24 -2.15
CA ARG A 45 -1.77 6.64 -2.12
C ARG A 45 -2.44 7.47 -3.20
N GLU A 46 -2.49 6.97 -4.43
CA GLU A 46 -3.16 7.67 -5.54
C GLU A 46 -4.66 7.86 -5.27
N GLN A 47 -5.32 6.85 -4.69
CA GLN A 47 -6.72 6.96 -4.28
C GLN A 47 -6.93 8.06 -3.23
N GLU A 48 -6.08 8.11 -2.20
CA GLU A 48 -6.13 9.15 -1.17
C GLU A 48 -5.87 10.55 -1.73
N GLU A 49 -4.85 10.70 -2.59
CA GLU A 49 -4.54 11.97 -3.23
C GLU A 49 -5.66 12.44 -4.18
N LYS A 50 -6.26 11.53 -4.94
CA LYS A 50 -7.47 11.82 -5.73
C LYS A 50 -8.59 12.32 -4.84
N ARG A 51 -8.88 11.63 -3.73
CA ARG A 51 -9.90 12.06 -2.75
C ARG A 51 -9.60 13.46 -2.21
N LYS A 52 -8.36 13.74 -1.78
CA LYS A 52 -7.95 15.08 -1.30
C LYS A 52 -8.17 16.17 -2.35
N ARG A 53 -7.81 15.92 -3.62
CA ARG A 53 -8.05 16.86 -4.73
C ARG A 53 -9.54 17.11 -4.95
N PHE A 54 -10.37 16.06 -4.92
CA PHE A 54 -11.82 16.21 -5.02
C PHE A 54 -12.41 17.08 -3.91
N PHE A 55 -11.95 16.92 -2.66
CA PHE A 55 -12.41 17.76 -1.55
C PHE A 55 -11.94 19.21 -1.67
N LYS A 56 -10.69 19.47 -2.08
CA LYS A 56 -10.20 20.83 -2.34
C LYS A 56 -11.01 21.54 -3.41
N ASN A 57 -11.35 20.85 -4.50
CA ASN A 57 -12.12 21.43 -5.61
C ASN A 57 -13.58 21.73 -5.24
N ARG A 58 -14.16 21.05 -4.23
CA ARG A 58 -15.51 21.34 -3.73
C ARG A 58 -15.56 22.40 -2.63
N GLY A 59 -14.43 22.69 -1.98
CA GLY A 59 -14.32 23.75 -0.97
C GLY A 59 -14.03 25.15 -1.55
N GLY A 60 -13.96 25.29 -2.87
CA GLY A 60 -13.65 26.55 -3.57
C GLY A 60 -14.86 27.38 -4.02
N CYS A 61 -16.08 27.03 -3.60
CA CYS A 61 -17.26 27.87 -3.75
C CYS A 61 -17.72 28.32 -2.35
N GLN A 62 -17.08 29.38 -1.84
CA GLN A 62 -17.67 30.30 -0.88
C GLN A 62 -17.37 31.72 -1.35
#